data_AF-A0A970DCA6-F1
#
_entry.id   AF-A0A970DCA6-F1
#
_cell.length_a   1.000
_cell.length_b   1.000
_cell.length_c   1.000
_cell.angle_alpha   90.00
_cell.angle_beta   90.00
_cell.angle_gamma   90.00
#
_symmetry.space_group_name_H-M   'P 1'
#
loop_
_entity.id
_entity.type
_entity.pdbx_description
1 polymer ?
#
loop_
_entity_poly.entity_id
_entity_poly.type
_entity_poly.pdbx_seq_one_letter_code
_entity_poly.pdbx_strand_id
1 'polypeptide(L)'
;KFIFDLIATSNVGTPLVWENWVIPGNVDIPIAGIVTFGGYTIEAAFPWSLLQPDAVGEGVEFPFAFFIVDATDTGQRRGFLFPWSGGDASIQVESEWNTLRMVK
;
A
#
# COMPACT_ATOMS: atom_id res chain seq x y z
N LYS A 1 3.05 7.07 12.47
CA LYS A 1 2.04 6.69 11.47
C LYS A 1 2.49 7.14 10.07
N PHE A 2 2.66 6.20 9.15
CA PHE A 2 2.97 6.48 7.75
C PHE A 2 1.79 6.03 6.89
N ILE A 3 1.40 6.85 5.93
CA ILE A 3 0.42 6.51 4.90
C ILE A 3 1.14 6.67 3.56
N PHE A 4 1.05 5.65 2.72
CA PHE A 4 1.66 5.64 1.40
C PHE A 4 0.55 5.47 0.38
N ASP A 5 0.39 6.46 -0.50
CA ASP A 5 -0.57 6.40 -1.58
C ASP A 5 0.12 5.88 -2.84
N LEU A 6 -0.41 4.78 -3.37
CA LEU A 6 0.03 4.25 -4.65
C LEU A 6 -1.06 4.42 -5.69
N ILE A 7 -0.73 5.06 -6.81
CA ILE A 7 -1.62 5.20 -7.95
C ILE A 7 -1.07 4.32 -9.08
N ALA A 8 -1.77 3.24 -9.38
CA ALA A 8 -1.47 2.36 -10.51
C ALA A 8 -2.53 2.53 -11.59
N THR A 9 -2.13 2.73 -12.84
CA THR A 9 -3.03 2.73 -14.00
C THR A 9 -2.74 1.52 -14.86
N SER A 10 -3.75 0.68 -15.09
CA SER A 10 -3.65 -0.46 -16.00
C SER A 10 -4.39 -0.13 -17.30
N ASN A 11 -3.68 -0.16 -18.43
CA ASN A 11 -4.28 -0.03 -19.75
C ASN A 11 -4.59 -1.43 -20.29
N VAL A 12 -5.87 -1.73 -20.50
CA VAL A 12 -6.31 -2.99 -21.13
C VAL A 12 -5.61 -3.15 -22.49
N GLY A 13 -4.85 -4.24 -22.67
CA GLY A 13 -4.15 -4.56 -23.93
C GLY A 13 -2.72 -4.01 -24.07
N THR A 14 -2.16 -3.42 -23.02
CA THR A 14 -0.76 -2.96 -23.01
C THR A 14 0.13 -4.04 -22.37
N PRO A 15 1.35 -4.32 -22.90
CA PRO A 15 2.21 -5.42 -22.41
C PRO A 15 2.56 -5.31 -20.92
N LEU A 16 2.99 -6.44 -20.34
CA LEU A 16 3.63 -6.53 -19.02
C LEU A 16 4.78 -5.51 -18.94
N VAL A 17 4.59 -4.39 -18.24
CA VAL A 17 5.66 -3.42 -18.00
C VAL A 17 6.15 -3.58 -16.56
N TRP A 18 7.45 -3.82 -16.41
CA TRP A 18 8.14 -3.61 -15.13
C TRP A 18 8.41 -2.12 -15.01
N GLU A 19 7.79 -1.48 -14.02
CA GLU A 19 8.00 -0.07 -13.75
C GLU A 19 8.48 0.09 -12.32
N ASN A 20 9.55 0.88 -12.16
CA ASN A 20 9.95 1.38 -10.86
C ASN A 20 9.12 2.64 -10.60
N TRP A 21 8.18 2.55 -9.68
CA TRP A 21 7.39 3.67 -9.22
C TRP A 21 8.05 4.31 -8.00
N VAL A 22 7.96 5.63 -7.94
CA VAL A 22 8.37 6.44 -6.79
C VAL A 22 7.12 7.20 -6.35
N ILE A 23 6.74 7.07 -5.07
CA ILE A 23 5.63 7.83 -4.51
C ILE A 23 6.12 9.26 -4.23
N PRO A 24 5.61 10.30 -4.89
CA PRO A 24 6.00 11.66 -4.59
C PRO A 24 5.50 12.05 -3.19
N GLY A 25 6.41 12.39 -2.27
CA GLY A 25 6.07 12.75 -0.88
C GLY A 25 7.31 12.85 0.01
N ASN A 26 7.12 12.91 1.35
CA ASN A 26 8.20 13.05 2.34
C ASN A 26 9.27 11.94 2.28
N VAL A 27 9.04 10.87 1.50
CA VAL A 27 9.99 9.78 1.30
C VAL A 27 9.80 9.10 -0.05
N ASP A 28 10.86 9.01 -0.82
CA ASP A 28 10.93 8.16 -2.01
C ASP A 28 11.09 6.68 -1.58
N ILE A 29 10.09 5.85 -1.90
CA ILE A 29 10.16 4.39 -1.71
C ILE A 29 10.20 3.73 -3.08
N PRO A 30 11.19 2.86 -3.34
CA PRO A 30 11.21 2.08 -4.57
C PRO A 30 10.08 1.06 -4.53
N ILE A 31 9.22 1.12 -5.54
CA ILE A 31 8.11 0.19 -5.73
C ILE A 31 8.25 -0.43 -7.10
N ALA A 32 8.10 -1.75 -7.17
CA ALA A 32 8.06 -2.47 -8.42
C ALA A 32 6.65 -2.99 -8.68
N GLY A 33 6.23 -2.98 -9.94
CA GLY A 33 4.92 -3.47 -10.34
C GLY A 33 4.99 -4.37 -11.58
N ILE A 34 4.06 -5.32 -11.66
CA ILE A 34 3.76 -6.09 -12.87
C ILE A 34 2.25 -6.05 -13.09
N VAL A 35 1.81 -5.57 -14.26
CA VAL A 35 0.40 -5.54 -14.66
C VAL A 35 0.06 -6.81 -15.44
N THR A 36 -0.98 -7.54 -14.99
CA THR A 36 -1.45 -8.78 -15.65
C THR A 36 -2.87 -8.58 -16.19
N PHE A 37 -3.32 -9.45 -17.10
CA PHE A 37 -4.72 -9.43 -17.51
C PHE A 37 -5.63 -9.66 -16.30
N GLY A 38 -6.49 -8.68 -15.98
CA GLY A 38 -7.41 -8.71 -14.84
C GLY A 38 -6.84 -8.23 -13.50
N GLY A 39 -5.63 -7.66 -13.45
CA GLY A 39 -5.09 -7.11 -12.20
C GLY A 39 -3.65 -6.60 -12.29
N TYR A 40 -3.03 -6.43 -11.13
CA TYR A 40 -1.63 -6.04 -11.00
C TYR A 40 -1.04 -6.64 -9.72
N THR A 41 0.28 -6.85 -9.73
CA THR A 41 1.08 -7.15 -8.53
C THR A 41 1.95 -5.95 -8.24
N ILE A 42 2.01 -5.55 -6.96
CA ILE A 42 2.88 -4.50 -6.47
C ILE A 42 3.76 -5.09 -5.37
N GLU A 43 5.05 -4.80 -5.45
CA GLU A 43 6.03 -5.13 -4.43
C GLU A 43 6.68 -3.83 -3.93
N ALA A 44 6.67 -3.62 -2.61
CA ALA A 44 7.24 -2.46 -1.96
C ALA A 44 8.12 -2.89 -0.79
N ALA A 45 9.30 -2.26 -0.66
CA ALA A 45 10.22 -2.49 0.43
C ALA A 45 10.34 -1.22 1.29
N PHE A 46 9.90 -1.30 2.54
CA PHE A 46 10.00 -0.20 3.50
C PHE A 46 11.24 -0.38 4.37
N PRO A 47 12.29 0.45 4.22
CA PRO A 47 13.47 0.33 5.06
C PRO A 47 13.14 0.75 6.50
N TRP A 48 13.64 0.03 7.50
CA TRP A 48 13.39 0.35 8.91
C TRP A 48 13.89 1.73 9.32
N SER A 49 14.98 2.20 8.70
CA SER A 49 15.51 3.55 8.87
C SER A 49 14.48 4.63 8.55
N LEU A 50 13.50 4.29 7.71
CA LEU A 50 12.42 5.18 7.35
C LEU A 50 11.29 5.18 8.37
N LEU A 51 10.88 3.97 8.76
CA LEU A 51 9.75 3.79 9.66
C LEU A 51 10.10 4.17 11.09
N GLN A 52 11.39 4.18 11.44
CA GLN A 52 11.94 4.48 12.76
C GLN A 52 11.13 3.82 13.89
N PRO A 53 10.84 2.51 13.83
CA PRO A 53 10.10 1.87 14.90
C PRO A 53 10.97 1.80 16.17
N ASP A 54 10.34 1.82 17.34
CA ASP A 54 11.03 1.72 18.64
C ASP A 54 11.85 0.42 18.77
N ALA A 55 11.46 -0.63 18.03
CA ALA A 55 12.18 -1.89 17.94
C ALA A 55 12.01 -2.54 16.56
N VAL A 56 13.00 -3.33 16.15
CA VAL A 56 12.94 -4.20 14.96
C VAL A 56 13.46 -5.57 15.36
N GLY A 57 12.72 -6.64 15.07
CA GLY A 57 13.15 -8.01 15.37
C GLY A 57 12.00 -8.99 15.48
N GLU A 58 12.34 -10.28 15.59
CA GLU A 58 11.37 -11.35 15.85
C GLU A 58 10.55 -11.04 17.10
N GLY A 59 9.22 -11.18 16.99
CA GLY A 59 8.29 -10.93 18.07
C GLY A 59 7.84 -9.48 18.24
N VAL A 60 8.44 -8.51 17.54
CA VAL A 60 7.97 -7.11 17.53
C VAL A 60 6.60 -7.05 16.84
N GLU A 61 5.69 -6.29 17.44
CA GLU A 61 4.35 -6.06 16.94
C GLU A 61 4.13 -4.58 16.62
N PHE A 62 3.45 -4.29 15.51
CA PHE A 62 3.07 -2.93 15.15
C PHE A 62 1.73 -2.91 14.42
N PRO A 63 0.97 -1.80 14.51
CA PRO A 63 -0.26 -1.64 13.76
C PRO A 63 0.03 -1.55 12.26
N PHE A 64 -0.75 -2.29 11.48
CA PHE A 64 -0.63 -2.40 10.02
C PHE A 64 -2.01 -2.53 9.38
N ALA A 65 -2.24 -1.76 8.32
CA ALA A 65 -3.40 -1.90 7.46
C ALA A 65 -3.01 -1.67 6.01
N PHE A 66 -3.63 -2.42 5.10
CA PHE A 66 -3.53 -2.18 3.67
C PHE A 66 -4.90 -1.71 3.18
N PHE A 67 -4.90 -0.69 2.35
CA PHE A 67 -6.12 -0.11 1.79
C PHE A 67 -5.99 -0.09 0.28
N ILE A 68 -6.93 -0.72 -0.42
CA ILE A 68 -6.99 -0.66 -1.88
C ILE A 68 -8.23 0.13 -2.25
N VAL A 69 -8.00 1.32 -2.78
CA VAL A 69 -9.04 2.26 -3.22
C VAL A 69 -9.20 2.11 -4.72
N ASP A 70 -10.41 1.79 -5.17
CA ASP A 70 -10.75 1.84 -6.60
C ASP A 70 -10.97 3.29 -7.03
N ALA A 71 -10.51 3.64 -8.22
CA ALA A 71 -10.68 4.94 -8.81
C ALA A 71 -11.15 4.82 -10.26
N THR A 72 -11.91 5.81 -10.72
CA THR A 72 -12.20 5.97 -12.16
C THR A 72 -10.90 6.23 -12.92
N ASP A 73 -10.96 6.03 -14.24
CA ASP A 73 -9.97 6.51 -15.20
C ASP A 73 -9.69 8.03 -15.11
N THR A 74 -10.64 8.79 -14.57
CA THR A 74 -10.53 10.24 -14.28
C THR A 74 -10.04 10.55 -12.86
N GLY A 75 -9.62 9.54 -12.08
CA GLY A 75 -9.07 9.71 -10.73
C GLY A 75 -10.09 9.91 -9.61
N GLN A 76 -11.38 9.68 -9.86
CA GLN A 76 -12.42 9.77 -8.83
C GLN A 76 -12.51 8.46 -8.05
N ARG A 77 -12.35 8.55 -6.73
CA ARG A 77 -12.52 7.41 -5.81
C ARG A 77 -13.92 6.80 -5.92
N ARG A 78 -14.00 5.49 -6.17
CA ARG A 78 -15.25 4.70 -6.21
C ARG A 78 -15.56 3.99 -4.90
N GLY A 79 -14.56 3.79 -4.05
CA GLY A 79 -14.68 3.11 -2.76
C GLY A 79 -13.52 2.15 -2.51
N PHE A 80 -13.56 1.43 -1.40
CA PHE A 80 -12.59 0.37 -1.15
C PHE A 80 -12.92 -0.93 -1.87
N LEU A 81 -11.89 -1.61 -2.38
CA LEU A 81 -12.01 -2.97 -2.92
C LEU A 81 -12.07 -4.04 -1.82
N PHE A 82 -11.69 -3.71 -0.59
CA PHE A 82 -11.76 -4.61 0.56
C PHE A 82 -12.57 -4.00 1.70
N PRO A 83 -13.50 -4.75 2.31
CA PRO A 83 -14.26 -4.25 3.45
C PRO A 83 -13.35 -4.15 4.69
N TRP A 84 -13.27 -2.96 5.27
CA TRP A 84 -12.70 -2.72 6.59
C TRP A 84 -13.82 -2.32 7.55
N SER A 85 -13.70 -2.66 8.84
CA SER A 85 -14.79 -2.49 9.82
C SER A 85 -15.30 -1.05 9.94
N GLY A 86 -14.42 -0.04 9.79
CA GLY A 86 -14.82 1.37 9.78
C GLY A 86 -14.91 2.02 8.39
N GLY A 87 -14.85 1.24 7.31
CA GLY A 87 -14.93 1.74 5.93
C GLY A 87 -13.94 2.88 5.65
N ASP A 88 -14.33 3.84 4.80
CA ASP A 88 -13.51 4.97 4.33
C ASP A 88 -12.85 5.79 5.45
N ALA A 89 -13.49 5.91 6.62
CA ALA A 89 -12.98 6.67 7.75
C ALA A 89 -11.81 5.99 8.47
N SER A 90 -11.72 4.65 8.38
CA SER A 90 -10.73 3.83 9.11
C SER A 90 -9.28 4.02 8.67
N ILE A 91 -9.04 4.57 7.46
CA ILE A 91 -7.69 4.84 6.96
C ILE A 91 -6.92 5.80 7.88
N GLN A 92 -7.64 6.65 8.63
CA GLN A 92 -7.03 7.56 9.58
C GLN A 92 -7.02 7.06 11.03
N VAL A 93 -7.69 5.94 11.33
CA VAL A 93 -7.93 5.46 12.70
C VAL A 93 -7.07 4.24 12.99
N GLU A 94 -5.91 4.46 13.59
CA GLU A 94 -4.89 3.42 13.86
C GLU A 94 -5.40 2.28 14.77
N SER A 95 -6.33 2.57 15.67
CA SER A 95 -6.96 1.55 16.52
C SER A 95 -7.85 0.56 15.76
N GLU A 96 -8.20 0.86 14.51
CA GLU A 96 -8.95 -0.04 13.64
C GLU A 96 -8.04 -0.86 12.72
N TRP A 97 -6.73 -0.67 12.79
CA TRP A 97 -5.77 -1.43 12.00
C TRP A 97 -5.52 -2.80 12.63
N ASN A 98 -5.03 -3.75 11.82
CA ASN A 98 -4.60 -5.04 12.34
C ASN A 98 -3.26 -4.88 13.06
N THR A 99 -2.90 -5.86 13.88
CA THR A 99 -1.54 -5.99 14.43
C THR A 99 -0.76 -6.98 13.57
N LEU A 100 0.40 -6.54 13.06
CA LEU A 100 1.35 -7.43 12.40
C LEU A 100 2.44 -7.80 13.41
N ARG A 101 2.76 -9.09 13.49
CA ARG A 101 3.87 -9.62 14.28
C ARG A 101 5.00 -10.07 13.37
N MET A 102 6.21 -9.60 13.63
CA MET A 102 7.41 -10.06 12.95
C MET A 102 7.74 -11.49 13.39
N VAL A 103 7.84 -12.40 12.41
CA VAL A 103 8.21 -13.80 12.62
C VAL A 103 9.55 -14.11 11.93
N LYS A 104 10.16 -15.24 12.29
CA LYS A 104 11.45 -15.70 11.77
C LYS A 104 11.35 -16.43 10.43
#